data_AF-A0A351F751-F1
#
_entry.id   AF-A0A351F751-F1
#
_cell.length_a   1.000
_cell.length_b   1.000
_cell.length_c   1.000
_cell.angle_alpha   90.00
_cell.angle_beta   90.00
_cell.angle_gamma   90.00
#
_symmetry.space_group_name_H-M   'P 1'
#
loop_
_entity.id
_entity.type
_entity.pdbx_description
1 polymer ?
#
loop_
_entity_poly.entity_id
_entity_poly.type
_entity_poly.pdbx_seq_one_letter_code
_entity_poly.pdbx_strand_id
1 'polypeptide(L)'
;ASAAATVTSVKIIKYPARTEFLKGADWDFGYYDVPDNGFGTFVSGGDKVAFKHYGGYHTRYEDLGMLDMNGLVVRVTYSDGKTADIAYKETVSGISVYQNIYASFRKKVKPGINSVEVYFKPYNGVSDFYDINLVTTATEKGDVNHDGKVNSADALIVLQHVVAIKLLNAVDYNIGDMNTDGSINSFDALLILRKAVA
;
A
#
# COMPACT_ATOMS: atom_id res chain seq x y z
N ALA A 1 28.61 31.76 -1.93
CA ALA A 1 28.00 30.57 -2.58
C ALA A 1 26.57 30.92 -2.95
N SER A 2 26.14 30.64 -4.19
CA SER A 2 24.72 30.78 -4.57
C SER A 2 23.89 29.85 -3.69
N ALA A 3 22.79 30.35 -3.11
CA ALA A 3 21.86 29.49 -2.37
C ALA A 3 21.32 28.40 -3.31
N ALA A 4 21.22 27.16 -2.81
CA ALA A 4 20.58 26.10 -3.58
C ALA A 4 19.12 26.48 -3.87
N ALA A 5 18.67 26.26 -5.11
CA ALA A 5 17.30 26.56 -5.50
C ALA A 5 16.31 25.76 -4.62
N THR A 6 15.27 26.43 -4.13
CA THR A 6 14.27 25.82 -3.24
C THR A 6 13.10 25.26 -4.04
N VAL A 7 12.42 24.25 -3.51
CA VAL A 7 11.22 23.68 -4.15
C VAL A 7 10.05 24.66 -4.02
N THR A 8 9.36 24.97 -5.12
CA THR A 8 8.21 25.87 -5.16
C THR A 8 6.92 25.18 -5.60
N SER A 9 7.02 24.03 -6.28
CA SER A 9 5.88 23.19 -6.64
C SER A 9 6.25 21.70 -6.59
N VAL A 10 5.28 20.88 -6.18
CA VAL A 10 5.31 19.41 -6.29
C VAL A 10 4.01 19.01 -6.96
N LYS A 11 4.09 18.21 -8.02
CA LYS A 11 2.93 17.69 -8.75
C LYS A 11 3.11 16.21 -9.04
N ILE A 12 2.13 15.39 -8.66
CA ILE A 12 2.12 13.98 -9.02
C ILE A 12 1.84 13.87 -10.52
N ILE A 13 2.76 13.25 -11.25
CA ILE A 13 2.62 13.01 -12.69
C ILE A 13 2.44 11.53 -13.01
N LYS A 14 2.74 10.65 -12.03
CA LYS A 14 2.41 9.23 -12.06
C LYS A 14 2.11 8.79 -10.63
N TYR A 15 0.93 8.24 -10.41
CA TYR A 15 0.53 7.69 -9.11
C TYR A 15 1.37 6.47 -8.73
N PRO A 16 1.46 6.13 -7.43
CA PRO A 16 2.06 4.87 -7.00
C PRO A 16 1.39 3.67 -7.68
N ALA A 17 2.12 2.56 -7.79
CA ALA A 17 1.63 1.31 -8.36
C ALA A 17 0.49 0.69 -7.54
N ARG A 18 0.37 1.06 -6.26
CA ARG A 18 -0.70 0.65 -5.36
C ARG A 18 -1.37 1.86 -4.72
N THR A 19 -2.69 1.93 -4.84
CA THR A 19 -3.53 2.93 -4.15
C THR A 19 -4.58 2.26 -3.26
N GLU A 20 -4.63 0.93 -3.22
CA GLU A 20 -5.50 0.15 -2.36
C GLU A 20 -4.66 -0.75 -1.47
N PHE A 21 -5.01 -0.80 -0.18
CA PHE A 21 -4.26 -1.52 0.84
C PHE A 21 -5.25 -2.36 1.67
N LEU A 22 -5.00 -3.66 1.77
CA LEU A 22 -5.89 -4.58 2.49
C LEU A 22 -5.47 -4.74 3.95
N LYS A 23 -6.47 -4.73 4.83
CA LYS A 23 -6.33 -5.18 6.21
C LYS A 23 -5.81 -6.63 6.27
N GLY A 24 -4.87 -6.90 7.18
CA GLY A 24 -4.20 -8.17 7.34
C GLY A 24 -2.97 -8.31 6.45
N ALA A 25 -3.03 -7.90 5.18
CA ALA A 25 -1.89 -7.99 4.26
C ALA A 25 -1.00 -6.74 4.31
N ASP A 26 -1.59 -5.57 4.07
CA ASP A 26 -0.86 -4.31 3.91
C ASP A 26 -0.98 -3.38 5.12
N TRP A 27 -2.03 -3.51 5.92
CA TRP A 27 -2.22 -2.77 7.16
C TRP A 27 -3.02 -3.58 8.18
N ASP A 28 -3.05 -3.20 9.45
CA ASP A 28 -3.99 -3.74 10.44
C ASP A 28 -4.24 -2.73 11.56
N PHE A 29 -5.17 -3.05 12.46
CA PHE A 29 -5.29 -2.30 13.71
C PHE A 29 -4.17 -2.68 14.66
N GLY A 30 -3.38 -1.70 15.08
CA GLY A 30 -2.19 -1.92 15.87
C GLY A 30 -1.23 -0.75 15.84
N TYR A 31 -0.03 -1.03 16.33
CA TYR A 31 1.13 -0.14 16.28
C TYR A 31 2.39 -1.00 16.21
N TYR A 32 3.54 -0.41 15.93
CA TYR A 32 4.82 -1.12 16.13
C TYR A 32 5.37 -0.80 17.51
N ASP A 33 5.73 -1.83 18.25
CA ASP A 33 6.56 -1.72 19.43
C ASP A 33 8.03 -1.69 18.99
N VAL A 34 8.70 -0.57 19.22
CA VAL A 34 9.97 -0.24 18.58
C VAL A 34 11.10 -0.27 19.61
N PRO A 35 11.92 -1.34 19.64
CA PRO A 35 13.03 -1.41 20.58
C PRO A 35 14.15 -0.46 20.17
N ASP A 36 15.03 -0.12 21.13
CA ASP A 36 16.14 0.82 20.94
C ASP A 36 17.10 0.47 19.79
N ASN A 37 17.13 -0.79 19.32
CA ASN A 37 18.11 -1.27 18.34
C ASN A 37 17.51 -2.28 17.33
N GLY A 38 16.33 -2.03 16.75
CA GLY A 38 15.76 -2.97 15.78
C GLY A 38 14.58 -2.45 14.96
N PHE A 39 14.17 -3.27 13.98
CA PHE A 39 12.85 -3.12 13.39
C PHE A 39 11.79 -3.38 14.46
N GLY A 40 10.71 -2.60 14.43
CA GLY A 40 9.65 -2.71 15.40
C GLY A 40 8.91 -4.03 15.22
N THR A 41 8.39 -4.57 16.32
CA THR A 41 7.47 -5.71 16.25
C THR A 41 6.06 -5.18 16.17
N PHE A 42 5.30 -5.60 15.16
CA PHE A 42 3.91 -5.20 15.05
C PHE A 42 3.09 -5.81 16.21
N VAL A 43 2.40 -4.94 16.95
CA VAL A 43 1.47 -5.29 18.03
C VAL A 43 0.04 -5.06 17.55
N SER A 44 -0.72 -6.14 17.41
CA SER A 44 -2.12 -6.09 16.97
C SER A 44 -3.06 -5.57 18.06
N GLY A 45 -4.11 -4.84 17.66
CA GLY A 45 -5.19 -4.39 18.52
C GLY A 45 -5.34 -2.86 18.58
N GLY A 46 -6.37 -2.39 19.30
CA GLY A 46 -6.64 -0.95 19.44
C GLY A 46 -7.37 -0.35 18.22
N ASP A 47 -7.27 0.97 18.07
CA ASP A 47 -8.01 1.79 17.11
C ASP A 47 -7.13 2.55 16.10
N LYS A 48 -5.82 2.31 16.16
CA LYS A 48 -4.82 2.89 15.26
C LYS A 48 -4.65 1.98 14.05
N VAL A 49 -4.63 2.56 12.86
CA VAL A 49 -4.21 1.87 11.64
C VAL A 49 -2.69 1.91 11.56
N ALA A 50 -2.06 0.77 11.34
CA ALA A 50 -0.64 0.69 11.01
C ALA A 50 -0.41 -0.17 9.77
N PHE A 51 0.39 0.35 8.84
CA PHE A 51 0.85 -0.28 7.62
C PHE A 51 1.92 -1.32 7.91
N LYS A 52 1.97 -2.37 7.10
CA LYS A 52 2.92 -3.48 7.25
C LYS A 52 4.20 -3.30 6.45
N HIS A 53 4.28 -2.24 5.64
CA HIS A 53 5.47 -1.88 4.88
C HIS A 53 6.44 -1.12 5.78
N TYR A 54 7.52 -1.77 6.21
CA TYR A 54 8.56 -1.24 7.12
C TYR A 54 8.04 -0.52 8.39
N GLY A 55 8.16 -1.17 9.56
CA GLY A 55 8.02 -0.53 10.86
C GLY A 55 9.28 -0.68 11.71
N GLY A 56 9.74 0.39 12.37
CA GLY A 56 10.92 0.34 13.24
C GLY A 56 11.60 1.67 13.55
N TYR A 57 12.67 1.58 14.35
CA TYR A 57 13.33 2.66 15.12
C TYR A 57 13.85 3.85 14.31
N HIS A 58 14.03 3.65 13.00
CA HIS A 58 14.54 4.68 12.10
C HIS A 58 13.68 4.83 10.85
N THR A 59 12.41 4.43 10.94
CA THR A 59 11.42 4.69 9.90
C THR A 59 10.65 5.97 10.24
N ARG A 60 10.15 6.65 9.21
CA ARG A 60 9.43 7.92 9.40
C ARG A 60 8.08 7.77 10.10
N TYR A 61 7.52 6.57 10.05
CA TYR A 61 6.20 6.23 10.55
C TYR A 61 6.34 5.05 11.51
N GLU A 62 7.29 5.10 12.43
CA GLU A 62 7.63 3.95 13.28
C GLU A 62 6.39 3.29 13.90
N ASP A 63 5.51 4.06 14.53
CA ASP A 63 4.25 3.55 15.12
C ASP A 63 3.18 3.15 14.09
N LEU A 64 3.21 3.74 12.90
CA LEU A 64 2.18 3.62 11.84
C LEU A 64 2.59 2.68 10.70
N GLY A 65 3.83 2.22 10.65
CA GLY A 65 4.44 1.67 9.43
C GLY A 65 4.50 2.67 8.26
N MET A 66 5.41 2.44 7.32
CA MET A 66 5.52 3.23 6.10
C MET A 66 4.42 2.85 5.09
N LEU A 67 4.12 3.77 4.17
CA LEU A 67 3.26 3.51 3.02
C LEU A 67 4.14 3.12 1.81
N ASP A 68 3.80 2.02 1.12
CA ASP A 68 4.47 1.68 -0.13
C ASP A 68 4.04 2.66 -1.23
N MET A 69 5.00 3.41 -1.75
CA MET A 69 4.79 4.39 -2.82
C MET A 69 5.55 4.06 -4.10
N ASN A 70 5.99 2.81 -4.26
CA ASN A 70 6.69 2.36 -5.45
C ASN A 70 5.92 2.72 -6.73
N GLY A 71 6.63 3.23 -7.73
CA GLY A 71 6.03 3.69 -8.99
C GLY A 71 5.59 5.15 -9.02
N LEU A 72 5.53 5.85 -7.88
CA LEU A 72 5.25 7.28 -7.80
C LEU A 72 6.32 8.08 -8.56
N VAL A 73 5.88 9.06 -9.35
CA VAL A 73 6.75 10.07 -9.95
C VAL A 73 6.12 11.44 -9.76
N VAL A 74 6.92 12.39 -9.28
CA VAL A 74 6.51 13.78 -9.08
C VAL A 74 7.33 14.71 -9.97
N ARG A 75 6.67 15.70 -10.54
CA ARG A 75 7.32 16.88 -11.12
C ARG A 75 7.55 17.90 -10.03
N VAL A 76 8.80 18.32 -9.88
CA VAL A 76 9.23 19.35 -8.95
C VAL A 76 9.56 20.61 -9.74
N THR A 77 9.05 21.76 -9.29
CA THR A 77 9.47 23.07 -9.79
C THR A 77 10.33 23.75 -8.72
N TYR A 78 11.44 24.36 -9.15
CA TYR A 78 12.38 25.06 -8.28
C TYR A 78 12.23 26.58 -8.40
N SER A 79 12.79 27.31 -7.44
CA SER A 79 12.78 28.77 -7.38
C SER A 79 13.49 29.45 -8.55
N ASP A 80 14.38 28.73 -9.25
CA ASP A 80 15.05 29.20 -10.47
C ASP A 80 14.24 28.92 -11.76
N GLY A 81 13.01 28.42 -11.62
CA GLY A 81 12.10 28.09 -12.73
C GLY A 81 12.36 26.75 -13.39
N LYS A 82 13.42 26.02 -13.02
CA LYS A 82 13.67 24.68 -13.56
C LYS A 82 12.66 23.67 -13.02
N THR A 83 12.48 22.59 -13.77
CA THR A 83 11.68 21.44 -13.34
C THR A 83 12.47 20.15 -13.44
N ALA A 84 12.12 19.17 -12.59
CA ALA A 84 12.65 17.81 -12.64
C ALA A 84 11.57 16.80 -12.30
N ASP A 85 11.57 15.67 -13.02
CA ASP A 85 10.71 14.54 -12.72
C ASP A 85 11.48 13.56 -11.83
N ILE A 86 11.01 13.35 -10.62
CA ILE A 86 11.67 12.57 -9.58
C ILE A 86 10.82 11.35 -9.28
N ALA A 87 11.37 10.17 -9.55
CA ALA A 87 10.77 8.90 -9.15
C ALA A 87 10.99 8.65 -7.65
N TYR A 88 9.99 8.10 -6.99
CA TYR A 88 10.11 7.62 -5.64
C TYR A 88 11.15 6.51 -5.54
N LYS A 89 11.96 6.58 -4.49
CA LYS A 89 12.98 5.59 -4.17
C LYS A 89 13.08 5.42 -2.66
N GLU A 90 13.06 4.17 -2.25
CA GLU A 90 13.43 3.72 -0.90
C GLU A 90 14.87 3.22 -0.91
N THR A 91 15.60 3.46 0.18
CA THR A 91 16.93 2.90 0.40
C THR A 91 16.98 2.34 1.82
N VAL A 92 17.15 1.02 1.92
CA VAL A 92 17.31 0.32 3.19
C VAL A 92 18.80 0.22 3.50
N SER A 93 19.20 0.66 4.69
CA SER A 93 20.57 0.59 5.19
C SER A 93 20.57 0.08 6.62
N GLY A 94 20.81 -1.22 6.79
CA GLY A 94 20.66 -1.89 8.08
C GLY A 94 19.21 -1.82 8.55
N ILE A 95 18.99 -1.19 9.71
CA ILE A 95 17.66 -1.00 10.32
C ILE A 95 16.97 0.32 9.91
N SER A 96 17.61 1.12 9.06
CA SER A 96 17.10 2.43 8.63
C SER A 96 16.53 2.37 7.22
N VAL A 97 15.41 3.06 7.01
CA VAL A 97 14.77 3.20 5.69
C VAL A 97 14.68 4.67 5.32
N TYR A 98 15.33 5.04 4.22
CA TYR A 98 15.34 6.40 3.70
C TYR A 98 14.46 6.51 2.46
N GLN A 99 13.67 7.58 2.40
CA GLN A 99 12.85 7.94 1.25
C GLN A 99 13.32 9.27 0.67
N ASN A 100 13.38 9.39 -0.65
CA ASN A 100 13.65 10.68 -1.32
C ASN A 100 12.40 11.56 -1.44
N ILE A 101 11.20 10.97 -1.44
CA ILE A 101 9.89 11.65 -1.43
C ILE A 101 9.11 11.13 -0.23
N TYR A 102 8.41 12.02 0.48
CA TYR A 102 7.76 11.68 1.73
C TYR A 102 6.23 11.73 1.63
N ALA A 103 5.64 10.70 2.26
CA ALA A 103 4.23 10.32 2.36
C ALA A 103 3.50 10.56 3.69
N SER A 104 2.80 11.66 4.00
CA SER A 104 2.09 11.78 5.31
C SER A 104 0.58 11.90 5.23
N PHE A 105 -0.10 11.51 6.31
CA PHE A 105 -1.52 11.75 6.51
C PHE A 105 -1.72 13.01 7.37
N ARG A 106 -2.60 13.92 6.94
CA ARG A 106 -2.95 15.13 7.71
C ARG A 106 -4.00 14.87 8.80
N LYS A 107 -4.70 13.74 8.71
CA LYS A 107 -5.76 13.32 9.63
C LYS A 107 -5.51 11.89 10.09
N LYS A 108 -6.18 11.48 11.16
CA LYS A 108 -6.16 10.08 11.61
C LYS A 108 -6.62 9.16 10.48
N VAL A 109 -5.79 8.16 10.20
CA VAL A 109 -6.05 7.14 9.18
C VAL A 109 -7.17 6.22 9.65
N LYS A 110 -8.09 5.87 8.74
CA LYS A 110 -9.27 5.04 9.02
C LYS A 110 -9.59 4.12 7.85
N PRO A 111 -10.37 3.04 8.03
CA PRO A 111 -10.93 2.30 6.91
C PRO A 111 -11.60 3.18 5.83
N GLY A 112 -11.48 2.78 4.57
CA GLY A 112 -11.96 3.52 3.40
C GLY A 112 -10.96 4.52 2.83
N ILE A 113 -11.46 5.54 2.14
CA ILE A 113 -10.62 6.51 1.41
C ILE A 113 -9.92 7.48 2.37
N ASN A 114 -8.60 7.62 2.21
CA ASN A 114 -7.75 8.57 2.93
C ASN A 114 -6.87 9.34 1.95
N SER A 115 -6.69 10.63 2.21
CA SER A 115 -5.83 11.49 1.39
C SER A 115 -4.40 11.52 1.95
N VAL A 116 -3.43 11.29 1.07
CA VAL A 116 -1.99 11.20 1.34
C VAL A 116 -1.31 12.45 0.78
N GLU A 117 -0.54 13.13 1.62
CA GLU A 117 0.25 14.31 1.28
C GLU A 117 1.67 13.94 0.88
N VAL A 118 2.06 14.28 -0.36
CA VAL A 118 3.36 14.00 -0.96
C VAL A 118 4.22 15.25 -1.01
N TYR A 119 5.45 15.19 -0.46
CA TYR A 119 6.34 16.35 -0.32
C TYR A 119 7.82 15.97 -0.14
N PHE A 120 8.70 16.97 -0.09
CA PHE A 120 10.13 16.85 0.15
C PHE A 120 10.53 17.39 1.53
N LYS A 121 11.68 16.95 2.06
CA LYS A 121 12.27 17.49 3.30
C LYS A 121 13.45 18.46 2.99
N PRO A 122 13.64 19.51 3.80
CA PRO A 122 12.72 19.98 4.86
C PRO A 122 11.37 20.41 4.25
N TYR A 123 10.29 20.20 5.01
CA TYR A 123 8.96 20.55 4.50
C TYR A 123 8.82 22.07 4.45
N ASN A 124 8.41 22.58 3.30
CA ASN A 124 8.35 24.02 3.02
C ASN A 124 6.93 24.49 2.65
N GLY A 125 5.90 23.71 2.96
CA GLY A 125 4.51 24.05 2.65
C GLY A 125 4.05 23.68 1.24
N VAL A 126 4.91 23.06 0.44
CA VAL A 126 4.58 22.62 -0.92
C VAL A 126 4.37 21.11 -0.94
N SER A 127 3.22 20.68 -1.42
CA SER A 127 2.84 19.28 -1.55
C SER A 127 1.81 19.08 -2.66
N ASP A 128 1.61 17.82 -3.03
CA ASP A 128 0.45 17.38 -3.79
C ASP A 128 -0.23 16.23 -3.04
N PHE A 129 -1.44 15.87 -3.47
CA PHE A 129 -2.25 14.88 -2.77
C PHE A 129 -2.73 13.79 -3.71
N TYR A 130 -2.81 12.58 -3.19
CA TYR A 130 -3.53 11.48 -3.81
C TYR A 130 -4.31 10.70 -2.77
N ASP A 131 -5.34 10.00 -3.22
CA ASP A 131 -6.18 9.20 -2.34
C ASP A 131 -5.76 7.72 -2.39
N ILE A 132 -5.83 7.07 -1.22
CA ILE A 132 -5.70 5.63 -1.07
C ILE A 132 -6.95 5.04 -0.43
N ASN A 133 -7.22 3.77 -0.65
CA ASN A 133 -8.34 3.05 -0.06
C ASN A 133 -7.86 1.97 0.90
N LEU A 134 -8.32 2.01 2.16
CA LEU A 134 -8.03 0.99 3.18
C LEU A 134 -9.18 0.01 3.32
N VAL A 135 -9.00 -1.19 2.79
CA VAL A 135 -10.07 -2.21 2.67
C VAL A 135 -10.04 -3.13 3.91
N THR A 136 -11.13 -3.20 4.69
CA THR A 136 -11.19 -3.88 6.00
C THR A 136 -11.58 -5.35 6.00
N THR A 137 -12.23 -5.80 4.95
CA THR A 137 -12.74 -7.15 4.81
C THR A 137 -12.30 -7.65 3.47
N ALA A 138 -11.82 -8.90 3.45
CA ALA A 138 -11.92 -9.71 2.26
C ALA A 138 -13.25 -9.38 1.57
N THR A 139 -13.17 -9.04 0.30
CA THR A 139 -14.30 -9.22 -0.60
C THR A 139 -14.88 -10.61 -0.36
N GLU A 140 -16.19 -10.70 -0.58
CA GLU A 140 -16.93 -11.93 -0.37
C GLU A 140 -16.12 -13.15 -0.81
N LYS A 141 -16.01 -14.21 -0.01
CA LYS A 141 -15.20 -15.38 -0.39
C LYS A 141 -15.62 -15.86 -1.79
N GLY A 142 -14.66 -15.87 -2.72
CA GLY A 142 -14.88 -16.13 -4.14
C GLY A 142 -15.02 -14.89 -5.05
N ASP A 143 -15.06 -13.66 -4.53
CA ASP A 143 -15.04 -12.38 -5.27
C ASP A 143 -13.59 -11.91 -5.40
N VAL A 144 -12.84 -12.61 -6.26
CA VAL A 144 -11.40 -12.47 -6.45
C VAL A 144 -11.06 -11.21 -7.27
N ASN A 145 -12.00 -10.72 -8.08
CA ASN A 145 -11.83 -9.52 -8.89
C ASN A 145 -12.32 -8.22 -8.20
N HIS A 146 -12.93 -8.35 -7.01
CA HIS A 146 -13.45 -7.25 -6.20
C HIS A 146 -14.56 -6.43 -6.87
N ASP A 147 -15.36 -7.07 -7.74
CA ASP A 147 -16.49 -6.43 -8.43
C ASP A 147 -17.81 -6.48 -7.64
N GLY A 148 -17.78 -7.12 -6.46
CA GLY A 148 -18.92 -7.28 -5.57
C GLY A 148 -19.86 -8.41 -5.96
N LYS A 149 -19.48 -9.28 -6.92
CA LYS A 149 -20.26 -10.42 -7.38
C LYS A 149 -19.38 -11.65 -7.52
N VAL A 150 -19.69 -12.70 -6.76
CA VAL A 150 -19.04 -14.02 -6.97
C VAL A 150 -19.56 -14.67 -8.25
N ASN A 151 -18.74 -14.70 -9.31
CA ASN A 151 -19.15 -15.21 -10.61
C ASN A 151 -18.00 -15.91 -11.39
N SER A 152 -18.24 -16.22 -12.68
CA SER A 152 -17.25 -16.93 -13.50
C SER A 152 -15.98 -16.13 -13.80
N ALA A 153 -16.01 -14.80 -13.69
CA ALA A 153 -14.84 -13.96 -13.81
C ALA A 153 -13.82 -14.23 -12.70
N ASP A 154 -14.27 -14.49 -11.48
CA ASP A 154 -13.41 -14.82 -10.34
C ASP A 154 -12.77 -16.19 -10.50
N ALA A 155 -13.58 -17.18 -10.91
CA ALA A 155 -13.09 -18.53 -11.18
C ALA A 155 -12.01 -18.53 -12.27
N LEU A 156 -12.14 -17.68 -13.29
CA LEU A 156 -11.11 -17.52 -14.33
C LEU A 156 -9.80 -17.00 -13.74
N ILE A 157 -9.85 -16.01 -12.84
CA ILE A 157 -8.64 -15.47 -12.19
C ILE A 157 -7.95 -16.54 -11.35
N VAL A 158 -8.70 -17.37 -10.62
CA VAL A 158 -8.17 -18.53 -9.90
C VAL A 158 -7.47 -19.49 -10.85
N LEU A 159 -8.09 -19.86 -11.97
CA LEU A 159 -7.48 -20.75 -12.96
C LEU A 159 -6.21 -20.16 -13.58
N GLN A 160 -6.20 -18.85 -13.88
CA GLN A 160 -5.01 -18.15 -14.38
C GLN A 160 -3.85 -18.17 -13.37
N HIS A 161 -4.15 -18.15 -12.06
CA HIS A 161 -3.13 -18.34 -11.02
C HIS A 161 -2.55 -19.73 -11.02
N VAL A 162 -3.39 -20.76 -11.08
CA VAL A 162 -2.97 -22.17 -11.09
C VAL A 162 -2.00 -22.45 -12.23
N VAL A 163 -2.18 -21.81 -13.38
CA VAL A 163 -1.29 -21.95 -14.55
C VAL A 163 -0.21 -20.85 -14.65
N ALA A 164 -0.01 -20.07 -13.58
CA ALA A 164 0.97 -18.99 -13.49
C ALA A 164 0.88 -17.90 -14.58
N ILE A 165 -0.28 -17.74 -15.21
CA ILE A 165 -0.56 -16.62 -16.15
C ILE A 165 -0.76 -15.32 -15.37
N LYS A 166 -1.39 -15.39 -14.18
CA LYS A 166 -1.63 -14.24 -13.30
C LYS A 166 -1.48 -14.67 -11.84
N LEU A 167 -0.44 -14.19 -11.16
CA LEU A 167 -0.24 -14.51 -9.75
C LEU A 167 -1.18 -13.68 -8.85
N LEU A 168 -1.87 -14.35 -7.92
CA LEU A 168 -2.68 -13.71 -6.89
C LEU A 168 -1.76 -13.12 -5.84
N ASN A 169 -2.11 -11.95 -5.34
CA ASN A 169 -1.53 -11.44 -4.11
C ASN A 169 -2.12 -12.22 -2.91
N ALA A 170 -1.63 -11.97 -1.70
CA ALA A 170 -2.07 -12.70 -0.51
C ALA A 170 -3.58 -12.53 -0.20
N VAL A 171 -4.18 -11.41 -0.60
CA VAL A 171 -5.62 -11.13 -0.46
C VAL A 171 -6.41 -12.05 -1.37
N ASP A 172 -6.10 -11.97 -2.65
CA ASP A 172 -6.75 -12.70 -3.73
C ASP A 172 -6.59 -14.21 -3.53
N TYR A 173 -5.45 -14.62 -2.96
CA TYR A 173 -5.20 -16.00 -2.55
C TYR A 173 -6.15 -16.44 -1.43
N ASN A 174 -6.29 -15.65 -0.36
CA ASN A 174 -7.17 -16.02 0.76
C ASN A 174 -8.66 -16.03 0.39
N ILE A 175 -9.10 -15.09 -0.45
CA ILE A 175 -10.50 -15.05 -0.92
C ILE A 175 -10.76 -16.10 -1.99
N GLY A 176 -9.75 -16.44 -2.79
CA GLY A 176 -9.78 -17.49 -3.78
C GLY A 176 -9.71 -18.89 -3.17
N ASP A 177 -9.07 -19.09 -2.01
CA ASP A 177 -8.96 -20.39 -1.31
C ASP A 177 -10.30 -20.73 -0.64
N MET A 178 -11.23 -21.24 -1.46
CA MET A 178 -12.64 -21.41 -1.14
C MET A 178 -12.86 -22.49 -0.07
N ASN A 179 -11.99 -23.48 0.05
CA ASN A 179 -12.07 -24.52 1.08
C ASN A 179 -11.16 -24.26 2.29
N THR A 180 -10.29 -23.24 2.25
CA THR A 180 -9.33 -22.89 3.32
C THR A 180 -8.37 -24.03 3.63
N ASP A 181 -7.94 -24.75 2.59
CA ASP A 181 -6.92 -25.81 2.71
C ASP A 181 -5.49 -25.29 2.56
N GLY A 182 -5.33 -24.00 2.27
CA GLY A 182 -4.05 -23.32 2.10
C GLY A 182 -3.47 -23.44 0.68
N SER A 183 -4.17 -24.09 -0.26
CA SER A 183 -3.70 -24.34 -1.63
C SER A 183 -4.71 -23.88 -2.68
N ILE A 184 -4.41 -22.79 -3.41
CA ILE A 184 -5.23 -22.40 -4.57
C ILE A 184 -5.09 -23.44 -5.68
N ASN A 185 -6.20 -24.05 -6.08
CA ASN A 185 -6.25 -24.96 -7.20
C ASN A 185 -7.60 -24.94 -7.95
N SER A 186 -7.79 -25.84 -8.92
CA SER A 186 -9.03 -25.89 -9.72
C SER A 186 -10.27 -26.22 -8.89
N PHE A 187 -10.12 -26.82 -7.72
CA PHE A 187 -11.23 -27.09 -6.80
C PHE A 187 -11.85 -25.79 -6.27
N ASP A 188 -11.02 -24.78 -6.01
CA ASP A 188 -11.50 -23.48 -5.57
C ASP A 188 -12.31 -22.77 -6.65
N ALA A 189 -11.81 -22.80 -7.89
CA ALA A 189 -12.53 -22.26 -9.04
C ALA A 189 -13.91 -22.94 -9.21
N LEU A 190 -14.00 -24.25 -8.96
CA LEU A 190 -15.27 -24.98 -8.96
C LEU A 190 -16.20 -24.51 -7.85
N LEU A 191 -15.69 -24.27 -6.63
CA LEU A 191 -16.50 -23.78 -5.51
C LEU A 191 -17.05 -22.36 -5.77
N ILE A 192 -16.27 -21.49 -6.42
CA ILE A 192 -16.74 -20.19 -6.91
C ILE A 192 -17.89 -20.36 -7.89
N LEU A 193 -17.72 -21.19 -8.93
CA LEU A 193 -18.77 -21.43 -9.93
C LEU A 193 -20.05 -22.02 -9.31
N ARG A 194 -19.91 -22.91 -8.32
CA ARG A 194 -21.05 -23.48 -7.59
C ARG A 194 -21.79 -22.40 -6.79
N LYS A 195 -21.06 -21.47 -6.18
CA LYS A 195 -21.63 -20.36 -5.41
C LYS A 195 -22.34 -19.35 -6.32
N ALA A 196 -21.84 -19.12 -7.52
CA ALA A 196 -22.41 -18.17 -8.48
C ALA A 196 -23.82 -18.54 -9.00
N VAL A 197 -24.25 -19.80 -8.80
CA VAL A 197 -25.54 -20.33 -9.27
C VAL A 197 -26.48 -20.76 -8.13
N ALA A 198 -26.08 -20.50 -6.88
CA ALA A 198 -26.86 -20.79 -5.68
C ALA A 198 -27.78 -19.62 -5.32
#